data_AF-A0A8D0G619-F1
#
_entry.id   AF-A0A8D0G619-F1
#
_cell.length_a   1.000
_cell.length_b   1.000
_cell.length_c   1.000
_cell.angle_alpha   90.00
_cell.angle_beta   90.00
_cell.angle_gamma   90.00
#
_symmetry.space_group_name_H-M   'P 1'
#
loop_
_entity.id
_entity.type
_entity.pdbx_description
1 polymer ?
#
loop_
_entity_poly.entity_id
_entity_poly.type
_entity_poly.pdbx_seq_one_letter_code
_entity_poly.pdbx_strand_id
1 'polypeptide(L)'
;MQQLFTALAQVEAKQPGLSGQEVQRGTRCMGECVLGDQEGAWNRCWVLDKVEDLAVVMFVDFGCSAAVPLSSLRRLDEDRFWAIKPLAHPFVLHDVAHPQVHPAGGVGGWRPQEALTTAGAGAAGFVTLRLRSKADALSCV
;
A
#
# COMPACT_ATOMS: atom_id res chain seq x y z
N MET A 1 -10.56 4.12 12.35
CA MET A 1 -9.28 4.54 11.72
C MET A 1 -8.30 5.05 12.79
N GLN A 2 -8.62 6.10 13.54
CA GLN A 2 -7.73 6.67 14.56
C GLN A 2 -7.22 5.65 15.60
N GLN A 3 -8.09 4.77 16.09
CA GLN A 3 -7.73 3.76 17.10
C GLN A 3 -6.58 2.82 16.68
N LEU A 4 -6.51 2.44 15.40
CA LEU A 4 -5.45 1.55 14.90
C LEU A 4 -4.08 2.25 14.99
N PHE A 5 -3.98 3.46 14.43
CA PHE A 5 -2.72 4.22 14.42
C PHE A 5 -2.29 4.62 15.83
N THR A 6 -3.22 4.96 16.71
CA THR A 6 -2.92 5.19 18.13
C THR A 6 -2.38 3.92 18.80
N ALA A 7 -2.95 2.75 18.51
CA ALA A 7 -2.47 1.49 19.08
C ALA A 7 -1.08 1.09 18.56
N LEU A 8 -0.78 1.36 17.28
CA LEU A 8 0.56 1.14 16.70
C LEU A 8 1.61 2.02 17.38
N ALA A 9 1.33 3.32 17.55
CA ALA A 9 2.21 4.27 18.24
C ALA A 9 2.47 3.89 19.71
N GLN A 10 1.54 3.20 20.37
CA GLN A 10 1.73 2.74 21.75
C GLN A 10 2.66 1.53 21.88
N VAL A 11 2.78 0.71 20.83
CA VAL A 11 3.56 -0.54 20.88
C VAL A 11 4.88 -0.46 20.15
N GLU A 12 5.04 0.44 19.18
CA GLU A 12 6.23 0.53 18.30
C GLU A 12 7.57 0.46 19.06
N ALA A 13 7.71 1.22 20.14
CA ALA A 13 8.95 1.34 20.90
C ALA A 13 9.36 0.01 21.56
N LYS A 14 8.40 -0.88 21.81
CA LYS A 14 8.60 -2.19 22.44
C LYS A 14 8.78 -3.31 21.41
N GLN A 15 8.42 -3.08 20.15
CA GLN A 15 8.54 -4.13 19.13
C GLN A 15 10.00 -4.35 18.74
N PRO A 16 10.48 -5.59 18.70
CA PRO A 16 11.83 -5.90 18.27
C PRO A 16 11.98 -5.68 16.75
N GLY A 17 13.20 -5.34 16.32
CA GLY A 17 13.54 -5.34 14.90
C GLY A 17 13.45 -6.75 14.31
N LEU A 18 13.19 -6.84 13.01
CA LEU A 18 13.24 -8.11 12.28
C LEU A 18 14.66 -8.42 11.85
N SER A 19 15.09 -9.67 12.01
CA SER A 19 16.33 -10.13 11.39
C SER A 19 16.13 -10.34 9.88
N GLY A 20 17.21 -10.27 9.11
CA GLY A 20 17.13 -10.43 7.67
C GLY A 20 16.56 -11.79 7.21
N GLN A 21 16.62 -12.84 8.04
CA GLN A 21 16.04 -14.16 7.72
C GLN A 21 14.52 -14.19 7.85
N GLU A 22 13.96 -13.36 8.74
CA GLU A 22 12.52 -13.25 8.98
C GLU A 22 11.81 -12.38 7.94
N VAL A 23 12.57 -11.50 7.27
CA VAL A 23 12.06 -10.66 6.19
C VAL A 23 11.97 -11.49 4.92
N GLN A 24 10.76 -11.94 4.61
CA GLN A 24 10.43 -12.71 3.42
C GLN A 24 9.13 -12.16 2.82
N ARG A 25 8.88 -12.46 1.54
CA ARG A 25 7.63 -12.07 0.90
C ARG A 25 6.42 -12.60 1.70
N GLY A 26 5.49 -11.71 2.01
CA GLY A 26 4.30 -11.99 2.82
C GLY A 26 4.50 -11.80 4.33
N THR A 27 5.73 -11.55 4.81
CA THR A 27 5.98 -11.22 6.21
C THR A 27 5.14 -10.00 6.61
N ARG A 28 4.40 -10.17 7.71
CA ARG A 28 3.63 -9.14 8.39
C ARG A 28 4.55 -8.41 9.36
N CYS A 29 4.61 -7.09 9.25
CA CYS A 29 5.50 -6.28 10.09
C CYS A 29 4.97 -4.86 10.24
N MET A 30 5.74 -4.03 10.93
CA MET A 30 5.57 -2.58 10.89
C MET A 30 6.83 -1.90 10.37
N GLY A 31 6.63 -0.80 9.67
CA GLY A 31 7.70 0.06 9.16
C GLY A 31 7.33 1.52 9.31
N GLU A 32 8.34 2.38 9.36
CA GLU A 32 8.16 3.82 9.43
C GLU A 32 7.80 4.37 8.04
N CYS A 33 6.67 5.06 7.96
CA CYS A 33 6.20 5.76 6.76
C CYS A 33 6.37 7.26 6.99
N VAL A 34 7.17 7.91 6.14
CA VAL A 34 7.34 9.36 6.13
C VAL A 34 6.47 9.94 5.01
N LEU A 35 5.51 10.78 5.37
CA LEU A 35 4.60 11.43 4.43
C LEU A 35 4.91 12.93 4.37
N GLY A 36 5.62 13.35 3.32
CA GLY A 36 6.04 14.74 3.17
C GLY A 36 7.01 15.18 4.27
N ASP A 37 6.76 16.36 4.85
CA ASP A 37 7.64 16.98 5.85
C ASP A 37 7.26 16.59 7.31
N GLN A 38 6.35 15.63 7.50
CA GLN A 38 5.95 15.18 8.84
C GLN A 38 6.94 14.16 9.41
N GLU A 39 6.98 14.07 10.74
CA GLU A 39 7.68 12.98 11.41
C GLU A 39 7.11 11.63 10.95
N GLY A 40 8.00 10.64 10.81
CA GLY A 40 7.62 9.30 10.41
C GLY A 40 6.65 8.68 11.41
N ALA A 41 5.67 7.95 10.91
CA ALA A 41 4.75 7.18 11.72
C ALA A 41 4.91 5.68 11.45
N TRP A 42 4.80 4.87 12.49
CA TRP A 42 4.86 3.41 12.33
C TRP A 42 3.54 2.84 11.86
N ASN A 43 3.60 2.06 10.78
CA ASN A 43 2.43 1.59 10.05
C ASN A 43 2.51 0.10 9.74
N ARG A 44 1.36 -0.53 9.52
CA ARG A 44 1.29 -1.95 9.12
C ARG A 44 1.83 -2.13 7.72
N CYS A 45 2.69 -3.14 7.57
CA CYS A 45 3.35 -3.47 6.31
C CYS A 45 3.19 -4.94 5.97
N TRP A 46 3.10 -5.22 4.67
CA TRP A 46 3.47 -6.51 4.10
C TRP A 46 4.76 -6.37 3.30
N VAL A 47 5.70 -7.29 3.51
CA VAL A 47 6.87 -7.40 2.66
C VAL A 47 6.43 -7.97 1.31
N LEU A 48 6.65 -7.21 0.24
CA LEU A 48 6.41 -7.63 -1.14
C LEU A 48 7.61 -8.36 -1.72
N ASP A 49 8.81 -7.89 -1.40
CA ASP A 49 10.08 -8.47 -1.84
C ASP A 49 11.23 -8.08 -0.92
N LYS A 50 12.36 -8.78 -1.03
CA LYS A 50 13.61 -8.47 -0.33
C LYS A 50 14.77 -8.49 -1.32
N VAL A 51 15.54 -7.41 -1.36
CA VAL A 51 16.75 -7.27 -2.17
C VAL A 51 17.89 -6.85 -1.25
N GLU A 52 18.81 -7.78 -0.99
CA GLU A 52 19.94 -7.57 -0.07
C GLU A 52 19.47 -7.05 1.31
N ASP A 53 19.83 -5.81 1.66
CA ASP A 53 19.51 -5.12 2.91
C ASP A 53 18.32 -4.14 2.78
N LEU A 54 17.55 -4.26 1.70
CA LEU A 54 16.30 -3.53 1.48
C LEU A 54 15.11 -4.49 1.41
N ALA A 55 13.99 -4.05 1.95
CA ALA A 55 12.68 -4.66 1.74
C ALA A 55 11.82 -3.72 0.90
N VAL A 56 11.14 -4.28 -0.10
CA VAL A 56 10.01 -3.61 -0.74
C VAL A 56 8.78 -3.94 0.08
N VAL A 57 8.13 -2.93 0.66
CA VAL A 57 6.95 -3.09 1.52
C VAL A 57 5.72 -2.42 0.91
N MET A 58 4.54 -2.97 1.22
CA MET A 58 3.24 -2.35 1.00
C MET A 58 2.72 -1.84 2.34
N PHE A 59 2.50 -0.52 2.46
CA PHE A 59 1.77 0.04 3.59
C PHE A 59 0.28 -0.20 3.38
N VAL A 60 -0.22 -1.27 3.99
CA VAL A 60 -1.53 -1.87 3.67
C VAL A 60 -2.72 -0.95 3.96
N ASP A 61 -2.51 0.07 4.78
CA ASP A 61 -3.54 1.05 5.14
C ASP A 61 -3.60 2.27 4.23
N PHE A 62 -2.55 2.50 3.42
CA PHE A 62 -2.47 3.60 2.46
C PHE A 62 -2.47 3.12 1.01
N GLY A 63 -2.12 1.85 0.76
CA GLY A 63 -2.05 1.28 -0.59
C GLY A 63 -0.82 1.73 -1.38
N CYS A 64 0.19 2.30 -0.71
CA CYS A 64 1.45 2.70 -1.33
C CYS A 64 2.58 1.73 -0.97
N SER A 65 3.59 1.66 -1.84
CA SER A 65 4.78 0.85 -1.63
C SER A 65 6.02 1.70 -1.46
N ALA A 66 6.99 1.22 -0.68
CA ALA A 66 8.29 1.85 -0.52
C ALA A 66 9.40 0.79 -0.42
N ALA A 67 10.61 1.17 -0.82
CA ALA A 67 11.82 0.42 -0.48
C ALA A 67 12.39 0.99 0.81
N VAL A 68 12.58 0.14 1.83
CA VAL A 68 13.05 0.54 3.15
C VAL A 68 14.18 -0.36 3.62
N PRO A 69 15.14 0.13 4.43
CA PRO A 69 16.16 -0.71 5.06
C PRO A 69 15.55 -1.82 5.92
N LEU A 70 16.17 -3.00 5.96
CA LEU A 70 15.69 -4.06 6.88
C LEU A 70 15.70 -3.60 8.35
N SER A 71 16.65 -2.74 8.71
CA SER A 71 16.78 -2.17 10.05
C SER A 71 15.63 -1.25 10.46
N SER A 72 14.82 -0.77 9.52
CA SER A 72 13.63 0.03 9.81
C SER A 72 12.36 -0.80 9.95
N LEU A 73 12.46 -2.14 9.86
CA LEU A 73 11.33 -3.04 10.08
C LEU A 73 11.31 -3.59 11.50
N ARG A 74 10.12 -3.56 12.11
CA ARG A 74 9.85 -4.17 13.41
C ARG A 74 8.77 -5.24 13.30
N ARG A 75 8.84 -6.23 14.18
CA ARG A 75 7.86 -7.30 14.30
C ARG A 75 6.50 -6.73 14.72
N LEU A 76 5.42 -7.32 14.23
CA LEU A 76 4.06 -6.97 14.64
C LEU A 76 3.19 -8.22 14.56
N ASP A 77 3.33 -9.13 15.52
CA ASP A 77 2.68 -10.45 15.46
C ASP A 77 1.33 -10.50 16.20
N GLU A 78 0.99 -9.48 16.98
CA GLU A 78 -0.26 -9.46 17.73
C GLU A 78 -1.48 -9.45 16.80
N ASP A 79 -2.29 -10.51 16.85
CA ASP A 79 -3.45 -10.73 15.97
C ASP A 79 -4.46 -9.59 15.99
N ARG A 80 -4.58 -8.85 17.10
CA ARG A 80 -5.49 -7.69 17.19
C ARG A 80 -5.22 -6.63 16.13
N PHE A 81 -3.97 -6.48 15.69
CA PHE A 81 -3.63 -5.54 14.62
C PHE A 81 -4.02 -6.07 13.24
N TRP A 82 -4.16 -7.38 13.05
CA TRP A 82 -4.48 -8.02 11.77
C TRP A 82 -5.94 -8.44 11.64
N ALA A 83 -6.67 -8.51 12.75
CA ALA A 83 -8.12 -8.67 12.76
C ALA A 83 -8.84 -7.51 12.03
N ILE A 84 -8.24 -6.33 12.05
CA ILE A 84 -8.66 -5.18 11.23
C ILE A 84 -8.18 -5.43 9.80
N LYS A 85 -9.08 -5.48 8.83
CA LYS A 85 -8.68 -5.59 7.41
C LYS A 85 -7.82 -4.39 6.98
N PRO A 86 -6.93 -4.54 5.98
CA PRO A 86 -6.27 -3.40 5.35
C PRO A 86 -7.27 -2.28 5.03
N LEU A 87 -6.94 -1.03 5.38
CA LEU A 87 -7.83 0.10 5.13
C LEU A 87 -7.82 0.50 3.65
N ALA A 88 -6.70 0.32 2.96
CA ALA A 88 -6.62 0.50 1.51
C ALA A 88 -7.12 -0.77 0.81
N HIS A 89 -8.05 -0.59 -0.12
CA HIS A 89 -8.63 -1.67 -0.90
C HIS A 89 -8.20 -1.52 -2.36
N PRO A 90 -7.52 -2.51 -2.94
CA PRO A 90 -7.17 -2.45 -4.35
C PRO A 90 -8.43 -2.55 -5.21
N PHE A 91 -8.51 -1.73 -6.25
CA PHE A 91 -9.56 -1.77 -7.25
C PHE A 91 -8.99 -1.42 -8.62
N VAL A 92 -9.76 -1.74 -9.67
CA VAL A 92 -9.47 -1.34 -11.05
C VAL A 92 -10.69 -0.56 -11.56
N LEU A 93 -10.45 0.52 -12.29
CA LEU A 93 -11.51 1.26 -12.94
C LEU A 93 -12.04 0.46 -14.14
N HIS A 94 -13.34 0.24 -14.17
CA HIS A 94 -14.02 -0.47 -15.26
C HIS A 94 -14.10 0.41 -16.51
N ASP A 95 -13.99 -0.19 -17.70
CA ASP A 95 -14.09 0.46 -19.02
C ASP A 95 -13.12 1.63 -19.28
N VAL A 96 -11.98 1.67 -18.60
CA VAL A 96 -10.90 2.57 -19.01
C VAL A 96 -10.19 1.93 -20.20
N ALA A 97 -10.41 2.47 -21.39
CA ALA A 97 -9.66 2.04 -22.57
C ALA A 97 -8.16 2.23 -22.30
N HIS A 98 -7.39 1.15 -22.40
CA HIS A 98 -5.94 1.29 -22.46
C HIS A 98 -5.61 2.21 -23.64
N PRO A 99 -4.77 3.25 -23.46
CA PRO A 99 -4.28 4.02 -24.58
C PRO A 99 -3.67 3.04 -25.58
N GLN A 100 -4.18 3.01 -26.81
CA GLN A 100 -3.61 2.14 -27.83
C GLN A 100 -2.16 2.57 -28.04
N VAL A 101 -1.22 1.67 -27.72
CA VAL A 101 0.19 1.86 -28.03
C VAL A 101 0.32 1.81 -29.55
N HIS A 102 0.43 2.97 -30.19
CA HIS A 102 0.76 3.01 -31.62
C HIS A 102 2.16 2.40 -31.83
N PRO A 103 2.36 1.50 -32.80
CA PRO A 103 3.65 0.91 -33.11
C PRO A 103 4.50 1.93 -33.88
N ALA A 104 4.98 2.95 -33.18
CA ALA A 104 6.00 3.86 -33.67
C ALA A 104 6.96 4.20 -32.53
N GLY A 105 7.85 3.25 -32.22
CA GLY A 105 9.19 3.54 -31.70
C GLY A 105 9.38 4.20 -30.33
N GLY A 106 8.33 4.41 -29.53
CA GLY A 106 8.45 4.97 -28.18
C GLY A 106 7.79 4.05 -27.17
N VAL A 107 8.53 3.63 -26.15
CA VAL A 107 8.02 2.87 -25.00
C VAL A 107 6.82 3.62 -24.41
N GLY A 108 5.62 3.15 -24.70
CA GLY A 108 4.36 3.72 -24.25
C GLY A 108 4.15 3.46 -22.76
N GLY A 109 4.90 4.18 -21.93
CA GLY A 109 4.58 4.33 -20.51
C GLY A 109 3.35 5.25 -20.36
N TRP A 110 2.54 4.98 -19.35
CA TRP A 110 1.54 5.94 -18.87
C TRP A 110 2.19 7.33 -18.72
N ARG A 111 1.59 8.37 -19.31
CA ARG A 111 2.04 9.76 -19.08
C ARG A 111 1.65 10.14 -17.65
N PRO A 112 2.59 10.54 -16.77
CA PRO A 112 2.30 10.89 -15.38
C PRO A 112 1.25 12.01 -15.21
N GLN A 113 1.07 12.85 -16.23
CA GLN A 113 0.18 14.02 -16.18
C GLN A 113 -1.32 13.71 -16.31
N GLU A 114 -1.72 12.56 -16.86
CA GLU A 114 -3.14 12.25 -17.09
C GLU A 114 -3.83 11.60 -15.88
N ALA A 115 -3.06 11.06 -14.92
CA ALA A 115 -3.59 10.45 -13.70
C ALA A 115 -3.88 11.46 -12.57
N LEU A 116 -3.29 12.66 -12.63
CA LEU A 116 -3.31 13.63 -11.52
C LEU A 116 -4.35 14.76 -11.68
N THR A 117 -4.97 14.93 -12.85
CA THR A 117 -5.85 16.08 -13.12
C THR A 117 -7.28 15.94 -12.65
N THR A 118 -7.73 14.78 -12.16
CA THR A 118 -9.06 14.62 -11.51
C THR A 118 -9.01 14.38 -10.00
N ALA A 119 -7.83 14.18 -9.42
CA ALA A 119 -7.62 14.23 -7.97
C ALA A 119 -6.91 15.56 -7.62
N GLY A 120 -7.56 16.66 -7.98
CA GLY A 120 -7.04 18.00 -7.70
C GLY A 120 -6.79 18.21 -6.21
N ALA A 121 -5.62 18.76 -5.92
CA ALA A 121 -5.25 19.27 -4.61
C ALA A 121 -6.35 20.16 -4.03
N GLY A 122 -6.74 19.90 -2.77
CA GLY A 122 -7.51 20.85 -1.96
C GLY A 122 -9.02 20.62 -1.89
N ALA A 123 -9.47 19.45 -1.44
CA ALA A 123 -10.63 19.29 -0.56
C ALA A 123 -10.73 17.81 -0.19
N ALA A 124 -11.14 17.51 1.04
CA ALA A 124 -11.57 16.16 1.42
C ALA A 124 -12.89 15.83 0.67
N GLY A 125 -12.78 15.51 -0.62
CA GLY A 125 -13.88 15.07 -1.45
C GLY A 125 -14.13 13.58 -1.25
N PHE A 126 -15.36 13.21 -0.92
CA PHE A 126 -15.77 11.81 -0.90
C PHE A 126 -16.13 11.37 -2.32
N VAL A 127 -15.47 10.33 -2.82
CA VAL A 127 -15.85 9.65 -4.07
C VAL A 127 -16.57 8.36 -3.71
N THR A 128 -17.78 8.15 -4.24
CA THR A 128 -18.50 6.88 -4.09
C THR A 128 -18.14 5.96 -5.25
N LEU A 129 -17.54 4.80 -4.96
CA LEU A 129 -17.21 3.79 -5.96
C LEU A 129 -18.30 2.70 -5.99
N ARG A 130 -18.83 2.40 -7.17
CA ARG A 130 -19.67 1.21 -7.38
C ARG A 130 -18.76 0.03 -7.72
N LEU A 131 -18.50 -0.83 -6.74
CA LEU A 131 -17.71 -2.04 -6.94
C LEU A 131 -18.53 -3.07 -7.73
N ARG A 132 -17.94 -3.62 -8.79
CA ARG A 132 -18.43 -4.82 -9.48
C ARG A 132 -17.46 -5.96 -9.20
N SER A 133 -17.97 -7.12 -8.83
CA SER A 133 -17.12 -8.31 -8.70
C SER A 133 -17.01 -8.99 -10.07
N LYS A 134 -15.86 -9.63 -10.34
CA LYS A 134 -15.70 -10.45 -11.55
C LYS A 134 -16.64 -11.68 -11.53
N ALA A 135 -17.12 -12.08 -10.36
CA ALA A 135 -18.05 -13.21 -10.20
C ALA A 135 -19.46 -12.90 -10.75
N ASP A 136 -19.88 -11.63 -10.76
CA ASP A 136 -21.19 -11.24 -11.28
C ASP A 136 -21.28 -11.34 -12.82
N ALA A 137 -20.13 -11.40 -13.51
CA ALA A 137 -20.06 -11.49 -14.98
C ALA A 137 -20.29 -12.92 -15.53
N LEU A 138 -20.32 -13.93 -14.66
CA LEU A 138 -20.56 -15.33 -15.05
C LEU A 138 -22.04 -15.76 -14.97
N SER A 139 -22.96 -14.84 -14.67
CA SER A 139 -24.40 -15.10 -14.63
C SER A 139 -25.13 -14.90 -15.98
N CYS A 140 -24.39 -14.54 -17.04
CA CYS A 140 -24.88 -14.51 -18.41
C CYS A 140 -24.08 -15.48 -19.29
N VAL A 141 -24.37 -16.77 -19.18
CA VAL A 141 -24.16 -17.76 -20.24
C VAL A 141 -25.35 -18.70 -20.25
#